data_AF-A0A9P7NT92-F1
#
_entry.id   AF-A0A9P7NT92-F1
#
_cell.length_a   1.000
_cell.length_b   1.000
_cell.length_c   1.000
_cell.angle_alpha   90.00
_cell.angle_beta   90.00
_cell.angle_gamma   90.00
#
_symmetry.space_group_name_H-M   'P 1'
#
loop_
_entity.id
_entity.type
_entity.pdbx_description
1 polymer ?
#
loop_
_entity_poly.entity_id
_entity_poly.type
_entity_poly.pdbx_seq_one_letter_code
_entity_poly.pdbx_strand_id
1 'polypeptide(L)'
;MGIKERFGLKSTETTAETSSAEVLPNAEGAERELRRFRRQHKWDPFLDVDKLDNIDDALASGNAEKEIAIDESLIQEDSPYAEVRSSVPPTDSDVPVNTIRAWTIGMLLCTIVAACNVLLSLRRTPISISSTVVQLIAYPIGCSWAKFMPHHTFHVFGHAIELNPGPFNTKEHTMITMMTAAGSALSYAIDILLAQEIFYKQQFKWGFQILLMVSTQAMGFGVAGISRRFLVWPSAMVWPATLITCVVMHSLHDHRPSDPSATNGWKIGRYSFFLIVALITFVWEWFPLVIAPFLSYFMWPTWIAPSNVVVNQIFGGNSGFGLMPMSFDWATVTSFLSSPLQTPAFAIVNVLIGVCFMAIGSAGLAYAGPEYYRYLPISANQNFDRFAQPYNTS
;
A
#
# COMPACT_ATOMS: atom_id res chain seq x y z
N MET A 1 -24.20 -7.14 -53.26
CA MET A 1 -24.74 -6.99 -51.89
C MET A 1 -23.63 -7.23 -50.90
N GLY A 2 -23.06 -6.15 -50.36
CA GLY A 2 -21.83 -6.16 -49.57
C GLY A 2 -22.10 -6.06 -48.07
N ILE A 3 -21.28 -6.76 -47.30
CA ILE A 3 -21.32 -6.97 -45.84
C ILE A 3 -21.26 -5.65 -45.01
N LYS A 4 -21.06 -4.49 -45.64
CA LYS A 4 -21.02 -3.17 -44.97
C LYS A 4 -22.39 -2.65 -44.52
N GLU A 5 -23.51 -3.15 -45.04
CA GLU A 5 -24.85 -2.68 -44.66
C GLU A 5 -25.41 -3.31 -43.38
N ARG A 6 -24.76 -4.36 -42.83
CA ARG A 6 -25.23 -5.06 -41.62
C ARG A 6 -24.71 -4.50 -40.30
N PHE A 7 -23.70 -3.62 -40.32
CA PHE A 7 -23.23 -2.91 -39.15
C PHE A 7 -23.59 -1.43 -39.30
N GLY A 8 -24.74 -1.06 -38.72
CA GLY A 8 -25.34 0.27 -38.82
C GLY A 8 -24.45 1.39 -38.30
N LEU A 9 -23.59 1.90 -39.16
CA LEU A 9 -22.96 3.21 -39.05
C LEU A 9 -23.66 4.12 -40.06
N LYS A 10 -24.79 4.69 -39.63
CA LYS A 10 -25.33 5.89 -40.29
C LYS A 10 -24.40 7.05 -39.92
N SER A 11 -23.67 7.56 -40.91
CA SER A 11 -23.12 8.90 -40.85
C SER A 11 -24.30 9.88 -40.91
N THR A 12 -24.67 10.43 -39.76
CA THR A 12 -25.63 11.54 -39.69
C THR A 12 -24.87 12.80 -40.09
N GLU A 13 -25.00 13.21 -41.35
CA GLU A 13 -24.77 14.61 -41.73
C GLU A 13 -25.94 15.42 -41.18
N THR A 14 -25.69 16.18 -40.13
CA THR A 14 -26.66 17.14 -39.59
C THR A 14 -26.46 18.46 -40.33
N THR A 15 -27.44 18.82 -41.16
CA THR A 15 -27.60 20.15 -41.75
C THR A 15 -27.62 21.20 -40.66
N ALA A 16 -26.74 22.20 -40.79
CA ALA A 16 -26.70 23.38 -39.93
C ALA A 16 -27.94 24.24 -40.19
N GLU A 17 -28.81 24.36 -39.20
CA GLU A 17 -29.71 25.50 -39.05
C GLU A 17 -29.23 26.34 -37.86
N THR A 18 -28.83 27.56 -38.18
CA THR A 18 -28.38 28.61 -37.26
C THR A 18 -29.46 28.99 -36.25
N SER A 19 -29.18 28.75 -34.97
CA SER A 19 -29.82 29.41 -33.84
C SER A 19 -28.70 29.93 -32.92
N SER A 20 -28.69 31.24 -32.74
CA SER A 20 -27.65 32.03 -32.11
C SER A 20 -27.44 31.70 -30.63
N ALA A 21 -26.37 30.98 -30.31
CA ALA A 21 -25.62 31.11 -29.07
C ALA A 21 -24.16 30.81 -29.44
N GLU A 22 -23.24 31.73 -29.16
CA GLU A 22 -21.81 31.47 -29.30
C GLU A 22 -21.42 30.36 -28.31
N VAL A 23 -21.45 29.12 -28.79
CA VAL A 23 -20.92 27.98 -28.05
C VAL A 23 -19.41 28.15 -28.02
N LEU A 24 -18.87 28.46 -26.84
CA LEU A 24 -17.43 28.47 -26.60
C LEU A 24 -16.84 27.14 -27.11
N PRO A 25 -15.72 27.15 -27.86
CA PRO A 25 -15.21 25.96 -28.57
C PRO A 25 -14.84 24.76 -27.66
N ASN A 26 -14.84 24.93 -26.34
CA ASN A 26 -14.59 23.88 -25.34
C ASN A 26 -15.83 23.45 -24.52
N ALA A 27 -16.99 24.10 -24.68
CA ALA A 27 -18.16 23.88 -23.82
C ALA A 27 -18.79 22.49 -23.99
N GLU A 28 -18.99 22.03 -25.23
CA GLU A 28 -19.52 20.68 -25.50
C GLU A 28 -18.57 19.56 -25.04
N GLY A 29 -17.26 19.84 -25.01
CA GLY A 29 -16.24 18.96 -24.47
C GLY A 29 -16.36 18.81 -22.95
N ALA A 30 -16.42 19.95 -22.26
CA ALA A 30 -16.56 20.02 -20.80
C ALA A 30 -17.86 19.35 -20.32
N GLU A 31 -19.00 19.63 -20.95
CA GLU A 31 -20.29 19.00 -20.59
C GLU A 31 -20.22 17.47 -20.67
N ARG A 32 -19.62 16.96 -21.75
CA ARG A 32 -19.48 15.52 -21.99
C ARG A 32 -18.52 14.86 -21.00
N GLU A 33 -17.45 15.55 -20.66
CA GLU A 33 -16.44 15.08 -19.72
C GLU A 33 -16.99 15.05 -18.28
N LEU A 34 -17.68 16.11 -17.85
CA LEU A 34 -18.38 16.18 -16.57
C LEU A 34 -19.44 15.08 -16.43
N ARG A 35 -20.25 14.83 -17.47
CA ARG A 35 -21.23 13.73 -17.45
C ARG A 35 -20.58 12.36 -17.33
N ARG A 36 -19.43 12.17 -17.99
CA ARG A 36 -18.67 10.92 -17.90
C ARG A 36 -18.07 10.76 -16.49
N PHE A 37 -17.49 11.82 -15.96
CA PHE A 37 -16.92 11.87 -14.62
C PHE A 37 -17.99 11.56 -13.57
N ARG A 38 -19.15 12.22 -13.62
CA ARG A 38 -20.29 11.98 -12.73
C ARG A 38 -20.75 10.53 -12.76
N ARG A 39 -20.82 9.91 -13.95
CA ARG A 39 -21.22 8.50 -14.10
C ARG A 39 -20.18 7.55 -13.48
N GLN A 40 -18.90 7.84 -13.64
CA GLN A 40 -17.82 7.00 -13.11
C GLN A 40 -17.73 7.07 -11.59
N HIS A 41 -17.92 8.26 -11.00
CA HIS A 41 -17.69 8.51 -9.57
C HIS A 41 -18.97 8.47 -8.72
N LYS A 42 -20.11 8.03 -9.29
CA LYS A 42 -21.40 7.99 -8.57
C LYS A 42 -21.35 7.21 -7.26
N TRP A 43 -20.54 6.16 -7.20
CA TRP A 43 -20.41 5.26 -6.04
C TRP A 43 -19.01 5.30 -5.42
N ASP A 44 -18.27 6.36 -5.69
CA ASP A 44 -16.91 6.49 -5.19
C ASP A 44 -16.91 6.93 -3.71
N PRO A 45 -16.39 6.11 -2.79
CA PRO A 45 -16.34 6.46 -1.37
C PRO A 45 -15.29 7.55 -1.05
N PHE A 46 -14.38 7.87 -1.98
CA PHE A 46 -13.31 8.85 -1.76
C PHE A 46 -13.66 10.24 -2.30
N LEU A 47 -14.74 10.38 -3.08
CA LEU A 47 -15.14 11.66 -3.64
C LEU A 47 -16.26 12.28 -2.78
N ASP A 48 -16.11 13.56 -2.48
CA ASP A 48 -17.10 14.31 -1.72
C ASP A 48 -18.42 14.44 -2.50
N VAL A 49 -19.54 14.26 -1.82
CA VAL A 49 -20.88 14.30 -2.43
C VAL A 49 -21.18 15.71 -2.92
N ASP A 50 -20.72 16.74 -2.19
CA ASP A 50 -20.89 18.15 -2.57
C ASP A 50 -20.26 18.46 -3.93
N LYS A 51 -19.16 17.80 -4.30
CA LYS A 51 -18.52 17.96 -5.62
C LYS A 51 -19.37 17.36 -6.73
N LEU A 52 -20.01 16.22 -6.46
CA LEU A 52 -20.91 15.57 -7.41
C LEU A 52 -22.20 16.39 -7.59
N ASP A 53 -22.71 16.98 -6.51
CA ASP A 53 -23.88 17.86 -6.54
C ASP A 53 -23.56 19.17 -7.28
N ASN A 54 -22.36 19.74 -7.10
CA ASN A 54 -21.89 20.90 -7.87
C ASN A 54 -21.82 20.63 -9.38
N ILE A 55 -21.45 19.41 -9.79
CA ILE A 55 -21.46 18.99 -11.21
C ILE A 55 -22.90 18.89 -11.71
N ASP A 56 -23.80 18.31 -10.94
CA ASP A 56 -25.21 18.19 -11.30
C ASP A 56 -25.86 19.58 -11.44
N ASP A 57 -25.55 20.52 -10.54
CA ASP A 57 -25.99 21.92 -10.60
C ASP A 57 -25.42 22.68 -11.79
N ALA A 58 -24.19 22.39 -12.20
CA ALA A 58 -23.58 22.98 -13.39
C ALA A 58 -24.29 22.51 -14.66
N LEU A 59 -24.47 21.19 -14.79
CA LEU A 59 -25.15 20.56 -15.91
C LEU A 59 -26.64 20.94 -15.99
N ALA A 60 -27.29 21.17 -14.84
CA ALA A 60 -28.68 21.63 -14.77
C ALA A 60 -28.83 23.11 -15.14
N SER A 61 -27.79 23.92 -14.88
CA SER A 61 -27.81 25.36 -15.19
C SER A 61 -27.64 25.67 -16.68
N GLY A 62 -27.07 24.75 -17.46
CA GLY A 62 -26.78 24.94 -18.89
C GLY A 62 -25.83 26.11 -19.18
N ASN A 63 -25.08 26.58 -18.16
CA ASN A 63 -24.13 27.66 -18.29
C ASN A 63 -22.75 27.12 -18.65
N ALA A 64 -22.36 27.28 -19.92
CA ALA A 64 -21.09 26.83 -20.46
C ALA A 64 -19.87 27.35 -19.68
N GLU A 65 -19.89 28.57 -19.15
CA GLU A 65 -18.77 29.12 -18.36
C GLU A 65 -18.62 28.40 -17.03
N LYS A 66 -19.74 28.06 -16.38
CA LYS A 66 -19.75 27.33 -15.11
C LYS A 66 -19.28 25.88 -15.30
N GLU A 67 -19.68 25.25 -16.40
CA GLU A 67 -19.23 23.90 -16.75
C GLU A 67 -17.73 23.87 -17.04
N ILE A 68 -17.21 24.81 -17.83
CA ILE A 68 -15.77 24.90 -18.14
C ILE A 68 -14.95 25.16 -16.86
N ALA A 69 -15.38 26.07 -15.99
CA ALA A 69 -14.67 26.34 -14.74
C ALA A 69 -14.64 25.14 -13.78
N ILE A 70 -15.70 24.34 -13.75
CA ILE A 70 -15.77 23.12 -12.94
C ILE A 70 -14.93 22.00 -13.55
N ASP A 71 -14.93 21.85 -14.88
CA ASP A 71 -14.05 20.90 -15.59
C ASP A 71 -12.58 21.24 -15.35
N GLU A 72 -12.20 22.51 -15.51
CA GLU A 72 -10.83 22.98 -15.31
C GLU A 72 -10.36 22.73 -13.87
N SER A 73 -11.16 23.11 -12.87
CA SER A 73 -10.78 22.98 -11.45
C SER A 73 -10.88 21.56 -10.86
N LEU A 74 -11.77 20.69 -11.37
CA LEU A 74 -11.94 19.33 -10.84
C LEU A 74 -11.21 18.25 -11.64
N ILE A 75 -10.93 18.49 -12.92
CA ILE A 75 -10.43 17.45 -13.85
C ILE A 75 -9.07 17.83 -14.43
N GLN A 76 -8.85 19.09 -14.84
CA GLN A 76 -7.65 19.46 -15.60
C GLN A 76 -6.49 19.99 -14.75
N GLU A 77 -6.74 20.84 -13.75
CA GLU A 77 -5.66 21.49 -12.99
C GLU A 77 -5.05 20.57 -11.91
N ASP A 78 -5.87 19.80 -11.22
CA ASP A 78 -5.43 19.01 -10.07
C ASP A 78 -6.34 17.78 -9.85
N SER A 79 -5.91 16.90 -8.94
CA SER A 79 -6.70 15.73 -8.57
C SER A 79 -8.02 16.14 -7.91
N PRO A 80 -9.15 15.49 -8.25
CA PRO A 80 -10.42 15.71 -7.58
C PRO A 80 -10.38 15.22 -6.11
N TYR A 81 -9.42 14.37 -5.75
CA TYR A 81 -9.24 13.85 -4.39
C TYR A 81 -8.33 14.76 -3.56
N ALA A 82 -8.82 15.18 -2.40
CA ALA A 82 -8.07 16.08 -1.52
C ALA A 82 -6.82 15.39 -0.93
N GLU A 83 -6.91 14.08 -0.67
CA GLU A 83 -5.82 13.25 -0.17
C GLU A 83 -4.69 13.16 -1.19
N VAL A 84 -5.01 13.04 -2.49
CA VAL A 84 -4.01 12.98 -3.55
C VAL A 84 -3.34 14.35 -3.72
N ARG A 85 -4.14 15.41 -3.80
CA ARG A 85 -3.67 16.80 -3.95
C ARG A 85 -2.77 17.27 -2.81
N SER A 86 -3.06 16.86 -1.58
CA SER A 86 -2.22 17.17 -0.43
C SER A 86 -0.91 16.36 -0.41
N SER A 87 -0.87 15.23 -1.12
CA SER A 87 0.23 14.27 -1.09
C SER A 87 1.23 14.43 -2.24
N VAL A 88 0.76 14.83 -3.43
CA VAL A 88 1.56 14.86 -4.66
C VAL A 88 1.26 16.15 -5.44
N PRO A 89 2.28 16.88 -5.94
CA PRO A 89 2.07 18.01 -6.85
C PRO A 89 1.43 17.56 -8.18
N PRO A 90 0.62 18.42 -8.83
CA PRO A 90 0.02 18.11 -10.13
C PRO A 90 1.03 18.10 -11.28
N THR A 91 2.19 18.75 -11.11
CA THR A 91 3.23 18.86 -12.14
C THR A 91 4.45 18.00 -11.83
N ASP A 92 5.01 17.39 -12.88
CA ASP A 92 6.25 16.62 -12.81
C ASP A 92 7.40 17.37 -13.50
N SER A 93 8.60 17.25 -12.93
CA SER A 93 9.82 17.90 -13.43
C SER A 93 10.71 16.88 -14.15
N ASP A 94 11.27 17.22 -15.31
CA ASP A 94 12.11 16.28 -16.05
C ASP A 94 13.54 16.24 -15.45
N VAL A 95 13.76 15.29 -14.54
CA VAL A 95 15.04 15.07 -13.86
C VAL A 95 15.55 13.64 -14.08
N PRO A 96 16.87 13.38 -14.07
CA PRO A 96 17.43 12.05 -14.33
C PRO A 96 16.87 10.99 -13.38
N VAL A 97 16.41 9.87 -13.93
CA VAL A 97 15.78 8.77 -13.16
C VAL A 97 16.64 7.52 -13.13
N ASN A 98 17.17 7.16 -14.30
CA ASN A 98 17.90 5.91 -14.53
C ASN A 98 19.41 6.14 -14.37
N THR A 99 19.90 6.08 -13.13
CA THR A 99 21.30 6.40 -12.80
C THR A 99 21.99 5.21 -12.11
N ILE A 100 23.31 5.09 -12.25
CA ILE A 100 24.09 4.04 -11.54
C ILE A 100 23.87 4.17 -10.02
N ARG A 101 23.83 5.40 -9.52
CA ARG A 101 23.55 5.71 -8.11
C ARG A 101 22.24 5.06 -7.65
N ALA A 102 21.14 5.26 -8.38
CA ALA A 102 19.85 4.68 -8.03
C ALA A 102 19.87 3.14 -8.05
N TRP A 103 20.48 2.53 -9.06
CA TRP A 103 20.57 1.07 -9.19
C TRP A 103 21.44 0.42 -8.10
N THR A 104 22.59 1.00 -7.81
CA THR A 104 23.54 0.46 -6.81
C THR A 104 22.96 0.52 -5.41
N ILE A 105 22.44 1.69 -5.00
CA ILE A 105 21.79 1.86 -3.69
C ILE A 105 20.53 1.00 -3.60
N GLY A 106 19.70 1.01 -4.65
CA GLY A 106 18.46 0.23 -4.73
C GLY A 106 18.68 -1.27 -4.62
N MET A 107 19.61 -1.85 -5.40
CA MET A 107 19.88 -3.29 -5.34
C MET A 107 20.47 -3.72 -3.99
N LEU A 108 21.36 -2.92 -3.43
CA LEU A 108 21.98 -3.21 -2.13
C LEU A 108 20.93 -3.21 -1.01
N LEU A 109 20.16 -2.12 -0.88
CA LEU A 109 19.14 -1.99 0.15
C LEU A 109 18.02 -3.02 -0.03
N CYS A 110 17.60 -3.27 -1.28
CA CYS A 110 16.60 -4.29 -1.59
C CYS A 110 17.06 -5.69 -1.14
N THR A 111 18.31 -6.06 -1.41
CA THR A 111 18.86 -7.36 -1.01
C THR A 111 18.91 -7.53 0.51
N ILE A 112 19.39 -6.50 1.22
CA ILE A 112 19.47 -6.51 2.70
C ILE A 112 18.07 -6.62 3.30
N VAL A 113 17.13 -5.79 2.83
CA VAL A 113 15.77 -5.73 3.37
C VAL A 113 15.00 -7.01 3.07
N ALA A 114 15.12 -7.56 1.86
CA ALA A 114 14.52 -8.84 1.52
C ALA A 114 15.03 -9.97 2.42
N ALA A 115 16.35 -10.05 2.64
CA ALA A 115 16.94 -11.05 3.53
C ALA A 115 16.45 -10.89 4.99
N CYS A 116 16.40 -9.66 5.50
CA CYS A 116 15.86 -9.38 6.83
C CYS A 116 14.38 -9.77 6.95
N ASN A 117 13.56 -9.40 5.96
CA ASN A 117 12.12 -9.71 5.98
C ASN A 117 11.84 -11.21 5.98
N VAL A 118 12.63 -12.02 5.25
CA VAL A 118 12.50 -13.49 5.28
C VAL A 118 12.78 -14.03 6.68
N LEU A 119 13.79 -13.50 7.38
CA LEU A 119 14.09 -13.94 8.75
C LEU A 119 13.01 -13.48 9.75
N LEU A 120 12.52 -12.25 9.59
CA LEU A 120 11.52 -11.68 10.49
C LEU A 120 10.13 -12.29 10.29
N SER A 121 9.82 -12.83 9.11
CA SER A 121 8.54 -13.50 8.84
C SER A 121 8.41 -14.86 9.51
N LEU A 122 9.53 -15.49 9.85
CA LEU A 122 9.53 -16.76 10.61
C LEU A 122 9.16 -16.56 12.09
N ARG A 123 9.00 -15.31 12.55
CA ARG A 123 8.50 -15.01 13.89
C ARG A 123 7.01 -15.30 13.99
N ARG A 124 6.57 -15.69 15.19
CA ARG A 124 5.14 -15.93 15.48
C ARG A 124 4.28 -14.70 15.22
N THR A 125 4.74 -13.53 15.65
CA THR A 125 4.24 -12.23 15.21
C THR A 125 5.19 -11.72 14.14
N PRO A 126 4.82 -11.86 12.85
CA PRO A 126 5.71 -11.45 11.78
C PRO A 126 5.88 -9.93 11.81
N ILE A 127 7.11 -9.49 11.59
CA ILE A 127 7.44 -8.07 11.42
C ILE A 127 8.05 -7.91 10.04
N SER A 128 7.70 -6.84 9.33
CA SER A 128 8.30 -6.53 8.04
C SER A 128 8.88 -5.12 8.05
N ILE A 129 10.05 -4.97 7.44
CA ILE A 129 10.63 -3.67 7.14
C ILE A 129 9.94 -3.15 5.88
N SER A 130 9.25 -2.04 6.01
CA SER A 130 8.53 -1.39 4.91
C SER A 130 9.46 -0.60 4.00
N SER A 131 9.02 -0.33 2.77
CA SER A 131 9.74 0.51 1.81
C SER A 131 9.94 1.95 2.32
N THR A 132 9.05 2.45 3.17
CA THR A 132 9.17 3.79 3.79
C THR A 132 10.42 3.90 4.68
N VAL A 133 10.80 2.83 5.40
CA VAL A 133 12.05 2.83 6.20
C VAL A 133 13.25 2.94 5.27
N VAL A 134 13.21 2.24 4.14
CA VAL A 134 14.29 2.23 3.16
C VAL A 134 14.43 3.59 2.51
N GLN A 135 13.32 4.27 2.22
CA GLN A 135 13.30 5.64 1.75
C GLN A 135 14.00 6.60 2.73
N LEU A 136 13.76 6.46 4.04
CA LEU A 136 14.44 7.29 5.05
C LEU A 136 15.95 7.05 5.09
N ILE A 137 16.39 5.80 4.91
CA ILE A 137 17.80 5.41 4.89
C ILE A 137 18.48 5.79 3.56
N ALA A 138 17.76 5.66 2.45
CA ALA A 138 18.25 5.94 1.11
C ALA A 138 18.54 7.44 0.92
N TYR A 139 17.77 8.32 1.57
CA TYR A 139 17.97 9.77 1.48
C TYR A 139 19.40 10.22 1.88
N PRO A 140 19.88 9.99 3.11
CA PRO A 140 21.24 10.39 3.50
C PRO A 140 22.32 9.65 2.70
N ILE A 141 22.10 8.39 2.30
CA ILE A 141 23.04 7.64 1.43
C ILE A 141 23.14 8.29 0.05
N GLY A 142 22.01 8.65 -0.56
CA GLY A 142 21.92 9.30 -1.86
C GLY A 142 22.56 10.69 -1.86
N CYS A 143 22.27 11.50 -0.83
CA CYS A 143 22.93 12.80 -0.63
C CYS A 143 24.44 12.66 -0.40
N SER A 144 24.87 11.65 0.35
CA SER A 144 26.30 11.37 0.57
C SER A 144 26.98 10.95 -0.73
N TRP A 145 26.36 10.08 -1.54
CA TRP A 145 26.87 9.71 -2.86
C TRP A 145 27.00 10.94 -3.76
N ALA A 146 25.99 11.81 -3.79
CA ALA A 146 26.02 13.04 -4.58
C ALA A 146 27.20 13.95 -4.20
N LYS A 147 27.58 13.98 -2.91
CA LYS A 147 28.65 14.84 -2.38
C LYS A 147 30.06 14.24 -2.54
N PHE A 148 30.20 12.92 -2.40
CA PHE A 148 31.51 12.28 -2.32
C PHE A 148 31.95 11.57 -3.61
N MET A 149 31.03 11.16 -4.50
CA MET A 149 31.43 10.48 -5.73
C MET A 149 31.83 11.49 -6.84
N PRO A 150 32.95 11.23 -7.54
CA PRO A 150 33.38 12.05 -8.66
C PRO A 150 32.41 12.01 -9.85
N HIS A 151 32.33 13.13 -10.56
CA HIS A 151 31.60 13.26 -11.82
C HIS A 151 32.40 12.60 -12.96
N HIS A 152 32.35 11.27 -13.04
CA HIS A 152 32.91 10.53 -14.17
C HIS A 152 31.81 10.03 -15.11
N THR A 153 32.02 10.20 -16.40
CA THR A 153 31.19 9.66 -17.46
C THR A 153 31.89 8.46 -18.09
N PHE A 154 31.22 7.32 -18.09
CA PHE A 154 31.71 6.09 -18.70
C PHE A 154 30.95 5.85 -20.01
N HIS A 155 31.66 5.62 -21.10
CA HIS A 155 31.02 5.22 -22.36
C HIS A 155 31.01 3.70 -22.45
N VAL A 156 29.83 3.10 -22.26
CA VAL A 156 29.63 1.64 -22.31
C VAL A 156 28.63 1.34 -23.43
N PHE A 157 29.03 0.52 -24.40
CA PHE A 157 28.20 0.16 -25.58
C PHE A 157 27.55 1.36 -26.28
N GLY A 158 28.31 2.45 -26.47
CA GLY A 158 27.83 3.67 -27.14
C GLY A 158 26.93 4.57 -26.29
N HIS A 159 26.60 4.19 -25.05
CA HIS A 159 25.81 5.01 -24.13
C HIS A 159 26.74 5.68 -23.10
N ALA A 160 26.58 6.99 -22.92
CA ALA A 160 27.25 7.72 -21.84
C ALA A 160 26.51 7.47 -20.53
N ILE A 161 27.17 6.79 -19.59
CA ILE A 161 26.65 6.49 -18.26
C ILE A 161 27.41 7.35 -17.25
N GLU A 162 26.68 8.26 -16.61
CA GLU A 162 27.26 9.17 -15.62
C GLU A 162 27.22 8.54 -14.22
N LEU A 163 28.36 8.52 -13.53
CA LEU A 163 28.47 7.99 -12.18
C LEU A 163 27.78 8.91 -11.14
N ASN A 164 27.81 10.22 -11.42
CA ASN A 164 27.15 11.24 -10.61
C ASN A 164 26.55 12.32 -11.54
N PRO A 165 25.27 12.16 -11.94
CA PRO A 165 24.62 13.08 -12.88
C PRO A 165 24.20 14.41 -12.26
N GLY A 166 24.33 14.58 -10.94
CA GLY A 166 23.98 15.81 -10.25
C GLY A 166 23.48 15.60 -8.81
N PRO A 167 22.85 16.63 -8.21
CA PRO A 167 22.22 16.52 -6.90
C PRO A 167 21.26 15.34 -6.82
N PHE A 168 21.14 14.74 -5.63
CA PHE A 168 20.22 13.63 -5.43
C PHE A 168 18.78 14.13 -5.57
N ASN A 169 18.04 13.59 -6.53
CA ASN A 169 16.73 14.07 -6.89
C ASN A 169 15.60 13.13 -6.40
N THR A 170 14.36 13.63 -6.44
CA THR A 170 13.17 12.88 -6.02
C THR A 170 12.95 11.62 -6.85
N LYS A 171 13.23 11.63 -8.15
CA LYS A 171 12.96 10.48 -9.05
C LYS A 171 13.93 9.32 -8.86
N GLU A 172 15.22 9.58 -8.70
CA GLU A 172 16.22 8.58 -8.31
C GLU A 172 15.86 7.96 -6.95
N HIS A 173 15.43 8.80 -6.01
CA HIS A 173 14.99 8.33 -4.71
C HIS A 173 13.76 7.42 -4.84
N THR A 174 12.77 7.82 -5.65
CA THR A 174 11.59 6.99 -5.94
C THR A 174 11.99 5.66 -6.58
N MET A 175 12.94 5.63 -7.52
CA MET A 175 13.43 4.37 -8.11
C MET A 175 14.02 3.42 -7.05
N ILE A 176 14.89 3.93 -6.17
CA ILE A 176 15.46 3.15 -5.05
C ILE A 176 14.34 2.55 -4.18
N THR A 177 13.36 3.37 -3.82
CA THR A 177 12.23 2.95 -2.99
C THR A 177 11.36 1.91 -3.69
N MET A 178 11.09 2.05 -4.99
CA MET A 178 10.28 1.10 -5.77
C MET A 178 10.98 -0.25 -5.93
N MET A 179 12.29 -0.25 -6.20
CA MET A 179 13.08 -1.50 -6.25
C MET A 179 13.00 -2.25 -4.93
N THR A 180 13.07 -1.53 -3.80
CA THR A 180 12.99 -2.17 -2.49
C THR A 180 11.56 -2.55 -2.11
N ALA A 181 10.56 -1.77 -2.50
CA ALA A 181 9.16 -2.13 -2.32
C ALA A 181 8.85 -3.48 -2.99
N ALA A 182 9.31 -3.66 -4.23
CA ALA A 182 9.16 -4.92 -4.96
C ALA A 182 9.86 -6.11 -4.27
N GLY A 183 11.04 -5.89 -3.65
CA GLY A 183 11.76 -6.93 -2.92
C GLY A 183 11.31 -7.17 -1.48
N SER A 184 10.61 -6.20 -0.87
CA SER A 184 10.13 -6.29 0.51
C SER A 184 8.96 -7.26 0.67
N ALA A 185 8.22 -7.51 -0.42
CA ALA A 185 7.15 -8.50 -0.46
C ALA A 185 7.73 -9.91 -0.51
N LEU A 186 7.40 -10.72 0.49
CA LEU A 186 7.85 -12.11 0.55
C LEU A 186 7.25 -12.91 -0.60
N SER A 187 8.10 -13.63 -1.31
CA SER A 187 7.64 -14.56 -2.34
C SER A 187 6.95 -15.74 -1.67
N TYR A 188 5.71 -16.03 -2.09
CA TYR A 188 4.98 -17.23 -1.64
C TYR A 188 5.71 -18.53 -1.97
N ALA A 189 6.66 -18.51 -2.92
CA ALA A 189 7.52 -19.65 -3.20
C ALA A 189 8.35 -20.08 -1.98
N ILE A 190 8.65 -19.15 -1.06
CA ILE A 190 9.35 -19.46 0.20
C ILE A 190 8.52 -20.41 1.06
N ASP A 191 7.21 -20.18 1.17
CA ASP A 191 6.32 -21.06 1.94
C ASP A 191 6.25 -22.46 1.34
N ILE A 192 6.25 -22.56 -0.01
CA ILE A 192 6.29 -23.85 -0.72
C ILE A 192 7.60 -24.58 -0.38
N LEU A 193 8.74 -23.91 -0.48
CA LEU A 193 10.05 -24.49 -0.21
C LEU A 193 10.18 -24.92 1.26
N LEU A 194 9.78 -24.06 2.20
CA LEU A 194 9.80 -24.39 3.63
C LEU A 194 8.88 -25.56 3.95
N ALA A 195 7.70 -25.62 3.34
CA ALA A 195 6.79 -26.74 3.55
C ALA A 195 7.37 -28.06 3.02
N GLN A 196 7.94 -28.04 1.80
CA GLN A 196 8.64 -29.18 1.21
C GLN A 196 9.79 -29.67 2.11
N GLU A 197 10.55 -28.73 2.66
CA GLU A 197 11.72 -29.01 3.47
C GLU A 197 11.36 -29.56 4.86
N ILE A 198 10.49 -28.86 5.58
CA ILE A 198 10.17 -29.13 6.98
C ILE A 198 9.15 -30.27 7.11
N PHE A 199 8.06 -30.24 6.34
CA PHE A 199 6.96 -31.20 6.46
C PHE A 199 7.16 -32.43 5.58
N TYR A 200 7.66 -32.27 4.35
CA TYR A 200 7.79 -33.38 3.39
C TYR A 200 9.21 -33.95 3.28
N LYS A 201 10.20 -33.37 3.98
CA LYS A 201 11.61 -33.79 3.96
C LYS A 201 12.23 -33.83 2.56
N GLN A 202 11.70 -33.04 1.62
CA GLN A 202 12.18 -32.95 0.24
C GLN A 202 13.14 -31.78 0.09
N GLN A 203 14.41 -32.09 -0.15
CA GLN A 203 15.50 -31.12 -0.26
C GLN A 203 15.89 -30.89 -1.72
N PHE A 204 15.20 -29.95 -2.38
CA PHE A 204 15.57 -29.54 -3.74
C PHE A 204 16.79 -28.61 -3.72
N LYS A 205 17.71 -28.80 -4.68
CA LYS A 205 18.94 -28.00 -4.77
C LYS A 205 18.64 -26.52 -5.13
N TRP A 206 19.60 -25.65 -4.84
CA TRP A 206 19.51 -24.19 -5.04
C TRP A 206 18.99 -23.76 -6.43
N GLY A 207 19.36 -24.48 -7.49
CA GLY A 207 18.90 -24.16 -8.86
C GLY A 207 17.38 -24.24 -9.01
N PHE A 208 16.74 -25.26 -8.43
CA PHE A 208 15.28 -25.37 -8.43
C PHE A 208 14.64 -24.23 -7.63
N GLN A 209 15.20 -23.91 -6.46
CA GLN A 209 14.70 -22.84 -5.60
C GLN A 209 14.72 -21.48 -6.32
N ILE A 210 15.83 -21.14 -6.99
CA ILE A 210 15.94 -19.89 -7.76
C ILE A 210 14.97 -19.89 -8.94
N LEU A 211 14.89 -20.97 -9.73
CA LEU A 211 13.96 -21.04 -10.86
C LEU A 211 12.50 -20.93 -10.41
N LEU A 212 12.15 -21.56 -9.28
CA LEU A 212 10.81 -21.48 -8.70
C LEU A 212 10.49 -20.04 -8.27
N MET A 213 11.41 -19.37 -7.57
CA MET A 213 11.23 -17.97 -7.17
C MET A 213 11.14 -17.03 -8.39
N VAL A 214 12.01 -17.17 -9.38
CA VAL A 214 11.98 -16.30 -10.56
C VAL A 214 10.72 -16.52 -11.40
N SER A 215 10.29 -17.75 -11.61
CA SER A 215 9.09 -18.06 -12.41
C SER A 215 7.81 -17.55 -11.73
N THR A 216 7.68 -17.72 -10.42
CA THR A 216 6.55 -17.23 -9.63
C THR A 216 6.47 -15.71 -9.64
N GLN A 217 7.59 -15.02 -9.44
CA GLN A 217 7.64 -13.55 -9.50
C GLN A 217 7.39 -13.02 -10.92
N ALA A 218 7.96 -13.64 -11.95
CA ALA A 218 7.72 -13.26 -13.35
C ALA A 218 6.24 -13.37 -13.73
N MET A 219 5.57 -14.45 -13.28
CA MET A 219 4.13 -14.61 -13.46
C MET A 219 3.34 -13.51 -12.74
N GLY A 220 3.67 -13.22 -11.48
CA GLY A 220 3.02 -12.16 -10.69
C GLY A 220 3.15 -10.78 -11.35
N PHE A 221 4.36 -10.38 -11.76
CA PHE A 221 4.57 -9.11 -12.45
C PHE A 221 3.92 -9.07 -13.84
N GLY A 222 3.84 -10.21 -14.54
CA GLY A 222 3.12 -10.31 -15.81
C GLY A 222 1.63 -10.01 -15.67
N VAL A 223 0.97 -10.60 -14.66
CA VAL A 223 -0.44 -10.34 -14.37
C VAL A 223 -0.65 -8.90 -13.89
N ALA A 224 0.23 -8.38 -13.02
CA ALA A 224 0.17 -7.00 -12.57
C ALA A 224 0.27 -6.00 -13.74
N GLY A 225 1.12 -6.29 -14.74
CA GLY A 225 1.25 -5.50 -15.96
C GLY A 225 -0.05 -5.40 -16.77
N ILE A 226 -0.79 -6.50 -16.89
CA ILE A 226 -2.11 -6.52 -17.55
C ILE A 226 -3.14 -5.72 -16.75
N SER A 227 -3.15 -5.89 -15.43
CA SER A 227 -4.10 -5.20 -14.54
C SER A 227 -3.83 -3.71 -14.38
N ARG A 228 -2.62 -3.22 -14.71
CA ARG A 228 -2.26 -1.79 -14.64
C ARG A 228 -3.26 -0.88 -15.34
N ARG A 229 -3.81 -1.32 -16.48
CA ARG A 229 -4.81 -0.56 -17.24
C ARG A 229 -6.09 -0.30 -16.46
N PHE A 230 -6.46 -1.20 -15.56
CA PHE A 230 -7.72 -1.15 -14.81
C PHE A 230 -7.52 -0.60 -13.40
N LEU A 231 -6.35 -0.82 -12.80
CA LEU A 231 -6.10 -0.51 -11.38
C LEU A 231 -5.21 0.72 -11.14
N VAL A 232 -4.51 1.22 -12.15
CA VAL A 232 -3.52 2.30 -11.98
C VAL A 232 -3.80 3.50 -12.88
N TRP A 233 -4.13 3.29 -14.15
CA TRP A 233 -4.38 4.42 -15.06
C TRP A 233 -5.68 5.21 -14.79
N PRO A 234 -6.79 4.60 -14.35
CA PRO A 234 -7.97 5.38 -14.00
C PRO A 234 -7.68 6.25 -12.78
N SER A 235 -7.92 7.56 -12.89
CA SER A 235 -7.73 8.54 -11.80
C SER A 235 -8.55 8.19 -10.54
N ALA A 236 -9.66 7.48 -10.71
CA ALA A 236 -10.52 7.04 -9.62
C ALA A 236 -9.90 5.99 -8.69
N MET A 237 -8.83 5.32 -9.11
CA MET A 237 -8.20 4.24 -8.33
C MET A 237 -7.17 4.82 -7.38
N VAL A 238 -7.63 5.26 -6.21
CA VAL A 238 -6.76 5.78 -5.14
C VAL A 238 -6.17 4.63 -4.32
N TRP A 239 -4.86 4.69 -4.08
CA TRP A 239 -4.12 3.74 -3.24
C TRP A 239 -3.57 4.45 -1.99
N PRO A 240 -4.31 4.50 -0.87
CA PRO A 240 -3.91 5.28 0.30
C PRO A 240 -2.53 4.95 0.86
N ALA A 241 -2.14 3.67 0.85
CA ALA A 241 -0.82 3.24 1.31
C ALA A 241 0.34 3.82 0.48
N THR A 242 0.14 4.07 -0.83
CA THR A 242 1.17 4.70 -1.67
C THR A 242 1.23 6.21 -1.48
N LEU A 243 0.12 6.85 -1.08
CA LEU A 243 0.14 8.29 -0.77
C LEU A 243 1.08 8.61 0.39
N ILE A 244 1.19 7.72 1.39
CA ILE A 244 2.12 7.88 2.51
C ILE A 244 3.57 7.92 2.03
N THR A 245 3.97 7.00 1.14
CA THR A 245 5.34 6.98 0.62
C THR A 245 5.63 8.22 -0.22
N CYS A 246 4.65 8.71 -0.98
CA CYS A 246 4.74 9.97 -1.72
C CYS A 246 4.89 11.19 -0.80
N VAL A 247 4.08 11.30 0.27
CA VAL A 247 4.17 12.42 1.24
C VAL A 247 5.53 12.44 1.91
N VAL A 248 6.05 11.29 2.35
CA VAL A 248 7.39 11.20 2.94
C VAL A 248 8.44 11.59 1.90
N MET A 249 8.23 11.25 0.63
CA MET A 249 9.20 11.52 -0.45
C MET A 249 9.32 13.02 -0.69
N HIS A 250 8.19 13.68 -0.82
CA HIS A 250 8.14 15.13 -0.96
C HIS A 250 8.63 15.82 0.31
N SER A 251 8.27 15.33 1.50
CA SER A 251 8.72 15.95 2.77
C SER A 251 10.24 15.85 3.00
N LEU A 252 10.92 14.85 2.43
CA LEU A 252 12.37 14.71 2.50
C LEU A 252 13.12 15.63 1.52
N HIS A 253 12.51 15.91 0.36
CA HIS A 253 13.11 16.73 -0.69
C HIS A 253 12.66 18.20 -0.66
N ASP A 254 11.52 18.50 -0.02
CA ASP A 254 10.98 19.84 0.15
C ASP A 254 11.46 20.45 1.47
N HIS A 255 12.48 21.30 1.38
CA HIS A 255 13.06 22.04 2.51
C HIS A 255 12.45 23.43 2.70
N ARG A 256 11.33 23.74 2.02
CA ARG A 256 10.69 25.05 2.17
C ARG A 256 10.12 25.21 3.59
N PRO A 257 10.19 26.43 4.16
CA PRO A 257 9.58 26.69 5.47
C PRO A 257 8.07 26.48 5.40
N SER A 258 7.48 25.99 6.49
CA SER A 258 6.02 25.83 6.60
C SER A 258 5.33 27.19 6.48
N ASP A 259 4.40 27.31 5.54
CA ASP A 259 3.58 28.51 5.40
C ASP A 259 2.66 28.66 6.63
N PRO A 260 2.79 29.73 7.44
CA PRO A 260 1.97 29.94 8.62
C PRO A 260 0.47 30.07 8.29
N SER A 261 0.12 30.49 7.07
CA SER A 261 -1.26 30.66 6.62
C SER A 261 -1.98 29.32 6.40
N ALA A 262 -1.26 28.29 5.94
CA ALA A 262 -1.78 26.95 5.72
C ALA A 262 -1.76 26.05 6.97
N THR A 263 -1.05 26.45 8.03
CA THR A 263 -0.76 25.58 9.19
C THR A 263 -1.40 26.07 10.50
N ASN A 264 -2.41 26.94 10.43
CA ASN A 264 -3.13 27.47 11.61
C ASN A 264 -2.18 27.99 12.72
N GLY A 265 -1.09 28.66 12.33
CA GLY A 265 -0.09 29.22 13.25
C GLY A 265 1.02 28.26 13.74
N TRP A 266 1.04 26.99 13.33
CA TRP A 266 2.16 26.09 13.64
C TRP A 266 3.43 26.48 12.90
N LYS A 267 4.55 26.50 13.63
CA LYS A 267 5.89 26.88 13.11
C LYS A 267 6.84 25.70 12.89
N ILE A 268 6.43 24.49 13.28
CA ILE A 268 7.27 23.30 13.16
C ILE A 268 7.21 22.83 11.71
N GLY A 269 8.36 22.79 11.03
CA GLY A 269 8.46 22.24 9.68
C GLY A 269 8.13 20.75 9.63
N ARG A 270 7.61 20.27 8.50
CA ARG A 270 7.18 18.87 8.29
C ARG A 270 8.28 17.86 8.66
N TYR A 271 9.51 18.15 8.25
CA TYR A 271 10.68 17.32 8.53
C TYR A 271 10.99 17.24 10.04
N SER A 272 10.93 18.36 10.76
CA SER A 272 11.19 18.40 12.21
C SER A 272 10.10 17.67 13.00
N PHE A 273 8.83 17.84 12.62
CA PHE A 273 7.73 17.11 13.23
C PHE A 273 7.89 15.60 13.05
N PHE A 274 8.24 15.16 11.84
CA PHE A 274 8.51 13.75 11.54
C PHE A 274 9.60 13.17 12.46
N LEU A 275 10.73 13.87 12.62
CA LEU A 275 11.83 13.39 13.48
C LEU A 275 11.45 13.32 14.96
N ILE A 276 10.66 14.28 15.46
CA ILE A 276 10.17 14.27 16.85
C ILE A 276 9.28 13.04 17.09
N VAL A 277 8.31 12.79 16.20
CA VAL A 277 7.41 11.63 16.31
C VAL A 277 8.21 10.33 16.19
N ALA A 278 9.14 10.24 15.24
CA ALA A 278 9.99 9.06 15.08
C ALA A 278 10.82 8.76 16.34
N LEU A 279 11.37 9.78 17.01
CA LEU A 279 12.12 9.62 18.25
C LEU A 279 11.22 9.17 19.41
N ILE A 280 10.03 9.75 19.55
CA ILE A 280 9.07 9.36 20.59
C ILE A 280 8.66 7.90 20.41
N THR A 281 8.30 7.50 19.18
CA THR A 281 7.92 6.12 18.87
C THR A 281 9.11 5.18 19.09
N PHE A 282 10.32 5.57 18.67
CA PHE A 282 11.53 4.78 18.92
C PHE A 282 11.72 4.51 20.41
N VAL A 283 11.59 5.51 21.28
CA VAL A 283 11.71 5.33 22.74
C VAL A 283 10.57 4.50 23.30
N TRP A 284 9.33 4.71 22.82
CA TRP A 284 8.17 3.95 23.27
C TRP A 284 8.32 2.46 23.01
N GLU A 285 8.80 2.06 21.83
CA GLU A 285 8.94 0.64 21.45
C GLU A 285 9.87 -0.15 22.38
N TRP A 286 10.83 0.49 23.07
CA TRP A 286 11.65 -0.20 24.08
C TRP A 286 10.84 -0.68 25.29
N PHE A 287 9.72 -0.03 25.62
CA PHE A 287 8.90 -0.40 26.75
C PHE A 287 8.22 -1.76 26.56
N PRO A 288 7.36 -1.97 25.54
CA PRO A 288 6.73 -3.26 25.33
C PRO A 288 7.73 -4.32 24.87
N LEU A 289 8.83 -3.98 24.19
CA LEU A 289 9.76 -5.00 23.67
C LEU A 289 10.81 -5.48 24.67
N VAL A 290 11.28 -4.61 25.58
CA VAL A 290 12.45 -4.91 26.44
C VAL A 290 12.13 -4.71 27.92
N ILE A 291 11.58 -3.56 28.30
CA ILE A 291 11.45 -3.17 29.72
C ILE A 291 10.28 -3.91 30.38
N ALA A 292 9.14 -3.98 29.70
CA ALA A 292 7.91 -4.53 30.23
C ALA A 292 7.14 -5.35 29.17
N PRO A 293 7.62 -6.57 28.83
CA PRO A 293 7.05 -7.43 27.79
C PRO A 293 5.57 -7.81 27.97
N PHE A 294 5.05 -7.72 29.19
CA PHE A 294 3.63 -7.98 29.46
C PHE A 294 2.70 -6.95 28.79
N LEU A 295 3.20 -5.78 28.38
CA LEU A 295 2.43 -4.78 27.64
C LEU A 295 2.16 -5.17 26.18
N SER A 296 2.97 -6.03 25.57
CA SER A 296 2.73 -6.51 24.19
C SER A 296 1.48 -7.39 24.11
N TYR A 297 1.18 -8.18 25.14
CA TYR A 297 -0.04 -9.00 25.22
C TYR A 297 -0.80 -8.68 26.51
N PHE A 298 -1.50 -7.56 26.50
CA PHE A 298 -2.21 -7.05 27.67
C PHE A 298 -3.54 -7.79 27.90
N MET A 299 -3.44 -9.05 28.29
CA MET A 299 -4.58 -9.96 28.49
C MET A 299 -4.92 -10.10 29.98
N TRP A 300 -5.28 -8.99 30.64
CA TRP A 300 -5.53 -8.98 32.08
C TRP A 300 -6.54 -10.03 32.62
N PRO A 301 -7.58 -10.50 31.89
CA PRO A 301 -8.48 -11.54 32.42
C PRO A 301 -7.76 -12.87 32.66
N THR A 302 -6.75 -13.19 31.85
CA THR A 302 -5.96 -14.40 32.06
C THR A 302 -5.02 -14.27 33.26
N TRP A 303 -4.74 -13.05 33.74
CA TRP A 303 -3.99 -12.84 34.98
C TRP A 303 -4.86 -13.02 36.23
N ILE A 304 -6.16 -12.70 36.14
CA ILE A 304 -7.10 -12.90 37.26
C ILE A 304 -7.39 -14.39 37.47
N ALA A 305 -7.54 -15.16 36.39
CA ALA A 305 -7.85 -16.58 36.45
C ALA A 305 -6.90 -17.40 35.57
N PRO A 306 -5.61 -17.52 35.95
CA PRO A 306 -4.58 -18.14 35.10
C PRO A 306 -4.76 -19.64 34.89
N SER A 307 -5.41 -20.34 35.82
CA SER A 307 -5.68 -21.77 35.73
C SER A 307 -7.02 -22.10 35.06
N ASN A 308 -7.83 -21.10 34.71
CA ASN A 308 -9.14 -21.34 34.12
C ASN A 308 -9.01 -21.51 32.60
N VAL A 309 -9.22 -22.76 32.16
CA VAL A 309 -9.13 -23.15 30.74
C VAL A 309 -10.10 -22.35 29.87
N VAL A 310 -11.33 -22.10 30.33
CA VAL A 310 -12.34 -21.35 29.57
C VAL A 310 -11.92 -19.89 29.41
N VAL A 311 -11.38 -19.28 30.46
CA VAL A 311 -10.88 -17.89 30.41
C VAL A 311 -9.72 -17.79 29.41
N ASN A 312 -8.79 -18.75 29.42
CA ASN A 312 -7.68 -18.76 28.47
C ASN A 312 -8.14 -19.07 27.03
N GLN A 313 -9.16 -19.90 26.83
CA GLN A 313 -9.73 -20.19 25.51
C GLN A 313 -10.42 -18.96 24.91
N ILE A 314 -11.13 -18.15 25.71
CA ILE A 314 -11.87 -16.99 25.23
C ILE A 314 -10.97 -15.75 25.10
N PHE A 315 -10.17 -15.46 26.14
CA PHE A 315 -9.40 -14.22 26.24
C PHE A 315 -7.89 -14.39 26.05
N GLY A 316 -7.37 -15.62 25.98
CA GLY A 316 -5.95 -15.85 25.78
C GLY A 316 -5.51 -15.46 24.36
N GLY A 317 -4.52 -14.58 24.25
CA GLY A 317 -4.00 -14.12 22.95
C GLY A 317 -3.11 -15.12 22.20
N ASN A 318 -2.49 -16.08 22.91
CA ASN A 318 -1.57 -17.06 22.30
C ASN A 318 -2.19 -18.42 22.01
N SER A 319 -3.24 -18.82 22.72
CA SER A 319 -3.83 -20.16 22.61
C SER A 319 -5.34 -20.16 22.52
N GLY A 320 -5.96 -18.98 22.64
CA GLY A 320 -7.40 -18.78 22.60
C GLY A 320 -7.81 -17.83 21.48
N PHE A 321 -9.07 -17.42 21.52
CA PHE A 321 -9.67 -16.54 20.52
C PHE A 321 -9.18 -15.09 20.59
N GLY A 322 -8.63 -14.65 21.72
CA GLY A 322 -8.13 -13.28 21.88
C GLY A 322 -9.22 -12.20 21.72
N LEU A 323 -10.45 -12.44 22.20
CA LEU A 323 -11.59 -11.53 22.01
C LEU A 323 -11.43 -10.13 22.63
N MET A 324 -10.40 -9.91 23.46
CA MET A 324 -9.98 -8.57 23.89
C MET A 324 -8.56 -8.28 23.40
N PRO A 325 -8.39 -7.85 22.13
CA PRO A 325 -7.09 -7.57 21.55
C PRO A 325 -6.55 -6.22 22.07
N MET A 326 -6.06 -6.20 23.31
CA MET A 326 -5.32 -5.05 23.84
C MET A 326 -3.83 -5.32 23.77
N SER A 327 -3.11 -4.44 23.08
CA SER A 327 -1.66 -4.44 22.97
C SER A 327 -1.17 -3.01 22.95
N PHE A 328 -0.10 -2.74 23.69
CA PHE A 328 0.61 -1.46 23.66
C PHE A 328 1.84 -1.50 22.75
N ASP A 329 1.98 -2.59 21.99
CA ASP A 329 3.05 -2.86 21.04
C ASP A 329 2.50 -2.70 19.63
N TRP A 330 2.98 -1.68 18.91
CA TRP A 330 2.50 -1.41 17.56
C TRP A 330 2.85 -2.54 16.58
N ALA A 331 3.98 -3.22 16.78
CA ALA A 331 4.36 -4.36 15.94
C ALA A 331 3.38 -5.53 16.11
N THR A 332 2.88 -5.77 17.33
CA THR A 332 1.86 -6.81 17.58
C THR A 332 0.50 -6.43 16.96
N VAL A 333 0.12 -5.15 16.99
CA VAL A 333 -1.12 -4.67 16.35
C VAL A 333 -1.06 -4.80 14.82
N THR A 334 0.09 -4.51 14.21
CA THR A 334 0.22 -4.43 12.74
C THR A 334 0.70 -5.71 12.07
N SER A 335 1.11 -6.73 12.82
CA SER A 335 1.76 -7.93 12.28
C SER A 335 0.92 -8.69 11.25
N PHE A 336 -0.40 -8.77 11.43
CA PHE A 336 -1.27 -9.58 10.56
C PHE A 336 -2.19 -8.76 9.64
N LEU A 337 -2.70 -7.63 10.11
CA LEU A 337 -3.65 -6.79 9.36
C LEU A 337 -3.01 -5.53 8.76
N SER A 338 -1.68 -5.41 8.82
CA SER A 338 -0.94 -4.19 8.46
C SER A 338 -1.38 -2.98 9.28
N SER A 339 -0.89 -1.79 8.92
CA SER A 339 -1.28 -0.55 9.61
C SER A 339 -2.75 -0.19 9.32
N PRO A 340 -3.59 0.03 10.35
CA PRO A 340 -4.95 0.53 10.14
C PRO A 340 -4.97 2.02 9.78
N LEU A 341 -3.91 2.78 10.10
CA LEU A 341 -3.86 4.24 9.87
C LEU A 341 -3.91 4.61 8.39
N GLN A 342 -3.42 3.72 7.52
CA GLN A 342 -3.43 3.92 6.08
C GLN A 342 -4.67 3.35 5.40
N THR A 343 -5.53 2.64 6.13
CA THR A 343 -6.66 1.90 5.57
C THR A 343 -7.95 2.71 5.76
N PRO A 344 -8.79 2.88 4.72
CA PRO A 344 -10.06 3.58 4.85
C PRO A 344 -11.00 2.94 5.88
N ALA A 345 -11.82 3.76 6.54
CA ALA A 345 -12.72 3.30 7.61
C ALA A 345 -13.70 2.20 7.15
N PHE A 346 -14.25 2.30 5.93
CA PHE A 346 -15.16 1.29 5.40
C PHE A 346 -14.46 -0.08 5.24
N ALA A 347 -13.19 -0.08 4.84
CA ALA A 347 -12.40 -1.31 4.69
C ALA A 347 -12.07 -1.91 6.06
N ILE A 348 -11.79 -1.08 7.06
CA ILE A 348 -11.61 -1.52 8.46
C ILE A 348 -12.89 -2.20 8.98
N VAL A 349 -14.05 -1.58 8.77
CA VAL A 349 -15.35 -2.15 9.19
C VAL A 349 -15.63 -3.46 8.47
N ASN A 350 -15.36 -3.55 7.17
CA ASN A 350 -15.53 -4.79 6.40
C ASN A 350 -14.66 -5.93 6.94
N VAL A 351 -13.38 -5.67 7.23
CA VAL A 351 -12.48 -6.65 7.85
C VAL A 351 -12.98 -7.03 9.25
N LEU A 352 -13.43 -6.06 10.06
CA LEU A 352 -13.98 -6.31 11.39
C LEU A 352 -15.18 -7.26 11.33
N ILE A 353 -16.12 -7.04 10.39
CA ILE A 353 -17.27 -7.93 10.18
C ILE A 353 -16.80 -9.35 9.85
N GLY A 354 -15.81 -9.49 8.96
CA GLY A 354 -15.22 -10.78 8.62
C GLY A 354 -14.58 -11.48 9.81
N VAL A 355 -13.82 -10.75 10.63
CA VAL A 355 -13.22 -11.26 11.87
C VAL A 355 -14.28 -11.68 12.88
N CYS A 356 -15.33 -10.89 13.09
CA CYS A 356 -16.45 -11.25 13.97
C CYS A 356 -17.17 -12.51 13.49
N PHE A 357 -17.42 -12.62 12.18
CA PHE A 357 -18.06 -13.81 11.60
C PHE A 357 -17.19 -15.06 11.81
N MET A 358 -15.88 -14.95 11.56
CA MET A 358 -14.94 -16.05 11.78
C MET A 358 -14.85 -16.42 13.27
N ALA A 359 -14.78 -15.44 14.18
CA ALA A 359 -14.74 -15.68 15.62
C ALA A 359 -16.00 -16.40 16.11
N ILE A 360 -17.20 -16.00 15.66
CA ILE A 360 -18.46 -16.66 16.00
C ILE A 360 -18.49 -18.09 15.43
N GLY A 361 -18.09 -18.26 14.17
CA GLY A 361 -18.03 -19.58 13.52
C GLY A 361 -17.07 -20.54 14.23
N SER A 362 -15.86 -20.07 14.55
CA SER A 362 -14.86 -20.86 15.27
C SER A 362 -15.28 -21.16 16.71
N ALA A 363 -15.91 -20.22 17.42
CA ALA A 363 -16.48 -20.48 18.75
C ALA A 363 -17.62 -21.50 18.70
N GLY A 364 -18.49 -21.40 17.69
CA GLY A 364 -19.55 -22.38 17.43
C GLY A 364 -19.00 -23.78 17.20
N LEU A 365 -17.96 -23.91 16.38
CA LEU A 365 -17.32 -25.21 16.12
C LEU A 365 -16.61 -25.76 17.36
N ALA A 366 -15.93 -24.91 18.15
CA ALA A 366 -15.20 -25.34 19.34
C ALA A 366 -16.11 -25.79 20.49
N TYR A 367 -17.25 -25.11 20.71
CA TYR A 367 -18.12 -25.37 21.86
C TYR A 367 -19.37 -26.20 21.54
N ALA A 368 -19.96 -26.01 20.36
CA ALA A 368 -21.17 -26.71 19.91
C ALA A 368 -20.89 -27.80 18.85
N GLY A 369 -19.64 -27.92 18.40
CA GLY A 369 -19.23 -29.00 17.51
C GLY A 369 -19.18 -30.37 18.19
N PRO A 370 -18.90 -31.43 17.41
CA PRO A 370 -18.78 -32.79 17.93
C PRO A 370 -17.74 -32.92 19.04
N GLU A 371 -17.97 -33.84 19.99
CA GLU A 371 -17.12 -34.00 21.19
C GLU A 371 -15.64 -34.24 20.87
N TYR A 372 -15.33 -34.82 19.70
CA TYR A 372 -13.96 -35.04 19.26
C TYR A 372 -13.18 -33.74 18.97
N TYR A 373 -13.84 -32.60 18.78
CA TYR A 373 -13.10 -31.33 18.66
C TYR A 373 -12.61 -30.78 20.00
N ARG A 374 -13.17 -31.24 21.13
CA ARG A 374 -12.79 -30.72 22.45
C ARG A 374 -11.39 -31.12 22.91
N TYR A 375 -10.82 -32.19 22.35
CA TYR A 375 -9.45 -32.60 22.67
C TYR A 375 -8.39 -31.88 21.83
N LEU A 376 -8.79 -31.15 20.77
CA LEU A 376 -7.88 -30.39 19.92
C LEU A 376 -7.67 -28.97 20.49
N PRO A 377 -6.45 -28.42 20.38
CA PRO A 377 -6.21 -27.03 20.74
C PRO A 377 -6.97 -26.09 19.79
N ILE A 378 -7.57 -25.03 20.36
CA ILE A 378 -8.31 -24.01 19.59
C ILE A 378 -7.41 -23.29 18.58
N SER A 379 -6.16 -23.04 18.97
CA SER A 379 -5.14 -22.44 18.11
C SER A 379 -3.83 -23.21 18.26
N ALA A 380 -3.33 -23.74 17.15
CA ALA A 380 -2.06 -24.44 17.08
C ALA A 380 -1.48 -24.40 15.67
N ASN A 381 -0.15 -24.38 15.58
CA ASN A 381 0.60 -24.39 14.31
C ASN A 381 1.01 -25.82 13.89
N GLN A 382 0.33 -26.85 14.41
CA GLN A 382 0.63 -28.26 14.12
C GLN A 382 -0.60 -28.97 13.60
N ASN A 383 -0.39 -29.93 12.70
CA ASN A 383 -1.44 -30.83 12.25
C ASN A 383 -1.56 -31.98 13.26
N PHE A 384 -2.80 -32.30 13.63
CA PHE A 384 -3.09 -33.37 14.59
C PHE A 384 -3.76 -34.56 13.89
N ASP A 385 -3.46 -35.75 14.36
CA ASP A 385 -4.22 -36.95 14.03
C ASP A 385 -5.52 -37.04 14.86
N ARG A 386 -6.29 -38.11 14.63
CA ARG A 386 -7.54 -38.38 15.36
C ARG A 386 -7.36 -38.63 16.87
N PHE A 387 -6.13 -38.68 17.37
CA PHE A 387 -5.77 -38.89 18.77
C PHE A 387 -5.10 -37.67 19.38
N ALA A 388 -5.17 -36.51 18.72
CA ALA A 388 -4.49 -35.27 19.14
C ALA A 388 -2.95 -35.37 19.18
N GLN A 389 -2.37 -36.34 18.49
CA GLN A 389 -0.92 -36.47 18.33
C GLN A 389 -0.46 -35.74 17.06
N PRO A 390 0.79 -35.25 17.00
CA PRO A 390 1.34 -34.65 15.79
C PRO A 390 1.23 -35.61 14.61
N TYR A 391 0.59 -35.14 13.52
CA TYR A 391 0.35 -35.96 12.33
C TYR A 391 1.68 -36.30 11.64
N ASN A 392 1.92 -37.59 11.40
CA ASN A 392 3.14 -38.03 10.72
C ASN A 392 3.00 -37.84 9.20
N THR A 393 3.80 -36.93 8.63
CA THR A 393 3.88 -36.64 7.20
C THR A 393 5.08 -37.31 6.50
N SER A 394 5.81 -38.19 7.21
CA SER A 394 7.00 -38.88 6.70
C SER A 394 6.69 -40.01 5.72
#